data_AF-A0A3P6ST34-F1
#
_entry.id   AF-A0A3P6ST34-F1
#
_cell.length_a   1.000
_cell.length_b   1.000
_cell.length_c   1.000
_cell.angle_alpha   90.00
_cell.angle_beta   90.00
_cell.angle_gamma   90.00
#
_symmetry.space_group_name_H-M   'P 1'
#
loop_
_entity.id
_entity.type
_entity.pdbx_description
1 polymer ?
#
loop_
_entity_poly.entity_id
_entity_poly.type
_entity_poly.pdbx_seq_one_letter_code
_entity_poly.pdbx_strand_id
1 'polypeptide(L)'
;GYYTLSDLKEGPIEVTAQAPHTSFSVEKCNLKLPHIKIEDVKVEGFEVCGSVEKSPSEEVASSLILKRIDNSETLSIRPGMDGKFCKMVAPAKYTISPADASSTLTPRSLDIDTTAKFVHDLRFTHFKTDAVVLVTCIGSCETLSISLLHGNTVVDTVKGKDESVFRNIGPGKYR
;
A
#
# COMPACT_ATOMS: atom_id res chain seq x y z
N GLY A 1 -5.21 21.68 -22.87
CA GLY A 1 -4.38 22.31 -23.92
C GLY A 1 -4.96 21.97 -25.28
N TYR A 2 -4.63 22.73 -26.32
CA TYR A 2 -4.99 22.39 -27.70
C TYR A 2 -3.73 21.96 -28.45
N TYR A 3 -3.84 20.94 -29.30
CA TYR A 3 -2.76 20.45 -30.16
C TYR A 3 -3.23 20.50 -31.60
N THR A 4 -2.42 21.08 -32.48
CA THR A 4 -2.70 21.14 -33.92
C THR A 4 -1.82 20.14 -34.62
N LEU A 5 -2.42 19.23 -35.40
CA LEU A 5 -1.73 18.26 -36.24
C LEU A 5 -1.78 18.75 -37.70
N SER A 6 -0.64 18.72 -38.39
CA SER A 6 -0.52 19.03 -39.82
C SER A 6 -0.20 17.77 -40.63
N ASP A 7 -0.49 17.80 -41.93
CA ASP A 7 -0.15 16.76 -42.92
C ASP A 7 -0.73 15.35 -42.63
N LEU A 8 -1.90 15.30 -42.00
CA LEU A 8 -2.60 14.04 -41.76
C LEU A 8 -3.10 13.42 -43.07
N LYS A 9 -2.83 12.12 -43.25
CA LYS A 9 -3.36 11.32 -44.36
C LYS A 9 -4.70 10.72 -43.97
N GLU A 10 -5.64 10.68 -44.92
CA GLU A 10 -6.90 9.96 -44.74
C GLU A 10 -6.67 8.48 -44.48
N GLY A 11 -7.55 7.88 -43.69
CA GLY A 11 -7.47 6.47 -43.32
C GLY A 11 -7.64 6.22 -41.81
N PRO A 12 -7.51 4.96 -41.39
CA PRO A 12 -7.67 4.58 -39.99
C PRO A 12 -6.54 5.17 -39.14
N ILE A 13 -6.91 5.83 -38.05
CA ILE A 13 -5.98 6.36 -37.05
C ILE A 13 -6.39 5.90 -35.64
N GLU A 14 -5.40 5.86 -34.76
CA GLU A 14 -5.59 5.64 -33.32
C GLU A 14 -5.00 6.85 -32.57
N VAL A 15 -5.79 7.42 -31.66
CA VAL A 15 -5.43 8.59 -30.87
C VAL A 15 -5.49 8.23 -29.40
N THR A 16 -4.42 8.53 -28.67
CA THR A 16 -4.35 8.33 -27.22
C THR A 16 -3.42 9.36 -26.60
N ALA A 17 -3.37 9.40 -25.27
CA ALA A 17 -2.49 10.27 -24.50
C ALA A 17 -1.56 9.41 -23.63
N GLN A 18 -0.43 9.99 -23.24
CA GLN A 18 0.53 9.36 -22.34
C GLN A 18 0.89 10.35 -21.22
N ALA A 19 0.82 9.87 -19.99
CA ALA A 19 1.32 10.57 -18.82
C ALA A 19 1.80 9.53 -17.79
N PRO A 20 2.80 9.86 -16.96
CA PRO A 20 3.18 9.00 -15.85
C PRO A 20 1.98 8.67 -14.95
N HIS A 21 1.93 7.43 -14.45
CA HIS A 21 0.96 6.97 -13.44
C HIS A 21 -0.52 7.09 -13.86
N THR A 22 -0.80 7.21 -15.17
CA THR A 22 -2.15 7.42 -15.71
C THR A 22 -2.32 6.61 -16.98
N SER A 23 -3.44 5.90 -17.12
CA SER A 23 -3.82 5.22 -18.36
C SER A 23 -4.98 5.95 -19.05
N PHE A 24 -4.93 5.98 -20.38
CA PHE A 24 -5.90 6.67 -21.21
C PHE A 24 -6.55 5.73 -22.21
N SER A 25 -7.77 6.06 -22.63
CA SER A 25 -8.46 5.34 -23.70
C SER A 25 -7.71 5.47 -25.02
N VAL A 26 -7.96 4.51 -25.92
CA VAL A 26 -7.47 4.55 -27.30
C VAL A 26 -8.67 4.77 -28.21
N GLU A 27 -8.73 5.95 -28.81
CA GLU A 27 -9.80 6.32 -29.72
C GLU A 27 -9.42 5.93 -31.14
N LYS A 28 -10.25 5.08 -31.76
CA LYS A 28 -10.06 4.62 -33.14
C LYS A 28 -11.06 5.33 -34.03
N CYS A 29 -10.57 6.04 -35.03
CA CYS A 29 -11.46 6.69 -36.01
C CYS A 29 -10.88 6.63 -37.42
N ASN A 30 -11.74 6.82 -38.40
CA ASN A 30 -11.34 6.89 -39.80
C ASN A 30 -11.29 8.37 -40.21
N LEU A 31 -10.08 8.87 -40.47
CA LEU A 31 -9.86 10.26 -40.83
C LEU A 31 -10.36 10.51 -42.26
N LYS A 32 -11.37 11.38 -42.41
CA LYS A 32 -11.90 11.82 -43.70
C LYS A 32 -11.98 13.34 -43.74
N LEU A 33 -11.33 13.97 -44.70
CA LEU A 33 -11.28 15.42 -44.83
C LEU A 33 -12.52 15.96 -45.56
N PRO A 34 -12.94 17.21 -45.29
CA PRO A 34 -12.40 18.15 -44.30
C PRO A 34 -12.99 17.95 -42.89
N HIS A 35 -14.03 17.14 -42.73
CA HIS A 35 -14.79 17.00 -41.48
C HIS A 35 -14.22 15.89 -40.60
N ILE A 36 -13.24 16.24 -39.77
CA ILE A 36 -12.65 15.34 -38.79
C ILE A 36 -13.29 15.60 -37.43
N LYS A 37 -13.87 14.55 -36.82
CA LYS A 37 -14.24 14.55 -35.41
C LYS A 37 -13.56 13.36 -34.74
N ILE A 38 -12.68 13.64 -33.79
CA ILE A 38 -12.04 12.66 -32.93
C ILE A 38 -12.70 12.82 -31.57
N GLU A 39 -13.10 11.70 -30.94
CA GLU A 39 -13.67 11.75 -29.59
C GLU A 39 -12.62 12.12 -28.54
N ASP A 40 -13.07 12.57 -27.38
CA ASP A 40 -12.18 12.92 -26.30
C ASP A 40 -11.48 11.65 -25.77
N VAL A 41 -10.16 11.71 -25.68
CA VAL A 41 -9.36 10.71 -24.97
C VAL A 41 -9.63 10.84 -23.47
N LYS A 42 -10.12 9.77 -22.85
CA LYS A 42 -10.51 9.76 -21.43
C LYS A 42 -9.44 9.10 -20.58
N VAL A 43 -9.37 9.50 -19.31
CA VAL A 43 -8.58 8.76 -18.32
C VAL A 43 -9.34 7.50 -17.96
N GLU A 44 -8.70 6.35 -18.15
CA GLU A 44 -9.24 5.04 -17.78
C GLU A 44 -8.72 4.55 -16.43
N GLY A 45 -7.60 5.11 -15.96
CA GLY A 45 -7.06 4.70 -14.68
C GLY A 45 -5.93 5.57 -14.16
N PHE A 46 -5.74 5.46 -12.85
CA PHE A 46 -4.63 6.03 -12.13
C PHE A 46 -3.91 4.96 -11.32
N GLU A 47 -2.62 5.16 -11.13
CA GLU A 47 -1.81 4.22 -10.36
C GLU A 47 -2.02 4.41 -8.86
N VAL A 48 -2.12 3.30 -8.14
CA VAL A 48 -2.11 3.22 -6.69
C VAL A 48 -0.87 2.44 -6.28
N CYS A 49 0.08 3.12 -5.62
CA CYS A 49 1.35 2.55 -5.19
C CYS A 49 1.60 2.68 -3.69
N GLY A 50 2.37 1.75 -3.17
CA GLY A 50 2.79 1.77 -1.78
C GLY A 50 3.72 0.63 -1.41
N SER A 51 3.86 0.41 -0.11
CA SER A 51 4.66 -0.65 0.47
C SER A 51 3.98 -1.30 1.66
N VAL A 52 4.22 -2.59 1.81
CA VAL A 52 3.82 -3.41 2.95
C VAL A 52 5.10 -3.92 3.63
N GLU A 53 5.26 -3.61 4.91
CA GLU A 53 6.35 -4.14 5.74
C GLU A 53 6.22 -5.66 5.81
N LYS A 54 7.35 -6.33 5.68
CA LYS A 54 7.44 -7.78 5.74
C LYS A 54 7.99 -8.18 7.11
N SER A 55 7.39 -9.18 7.74
CA SER A 55 8.02 -9.77 8.92
C SER A 55 9.28 -10.57 8.55
N PRO A 56 10.30 -10.67 9.42
CA PRO A 56 11.53 -11.41 9.11
C PRO A 56 11.30 -12.89 8.79
N SER A 57 10.21 -13.47 9.32
CA SER A 57 9.79 -14.84 9.08
C SER A 57 8.97 -15.04 7.80
N GLU A 58 8.56 -13.96 7.13
CA GLU A 58 7.73 -14.01 5.93
C GLU A 58 8.60 -13.91 4.67
N GLU A 59 8.36 -14.79 3.69
CA GLU A 59 9.02 -14.70 2.39
C GLU A 59 8.46 -13.55 1.55
N VAL A 60 7.15 -13.33 1.62
CA VAL A 60 6.40 -12.31 0.87
C VAL A 60 5.53 -11.50 1.82
N ALA A 61 5.40 -10.20 1.57
CA ALA A 61 4.53 -9.34 2.37
C ALA A 61 3.04 -9.70 2.17
N SER A 62 2.22 -9.41 3.18
CA SER A 62 0.78 -9.69 3.15
C SER A 62 0.10 -9.01 1.96
N SER A 63 -0.84 -9.73 1.33
CA SER A 63 -1.68 -9.17 0.26
C SER A 63 -2.65 -8.13 0.80
N LEU A 64 -3.03 -7.18 -0.05
CA LEU A 64 -4.05 -6.17 0.24
C LEU A 64 -5.30 -6.41 -0.62
N ILE A 65 -6.43 -5.89 -0.15
CA ILE A 65 -7.68 -5.79 -0.88
C ILE A 65 -7.97 -4.32 -1.09
N LEU A 66 -8.27 -3.96 -2.33
CA LEU A 66 -8.78 -2.65 -2.71
C LEU A 66 -10.25 -2.80 -3.06
N LYS A 67 -11.13 -2.24 -2.22
CA LYS A 67 -12.58 -2.27 -2.40
C LYS A 67 -13.07 -0.92 -2.86
N ARG A 68 -13.82 -0.88 -3.95
CA ARG A 68 -14.44 0.36 -4.43
C ARG A 68 -15.63 0.72 -3.53
N ILE A 69 -15.82 2.01 -3.24
CA ILE A 69 -16.83 2.46 -2.26
C ILE A 69 -18.26 2.47 -2.85
N ASP A 70 -18.40 2.76 -4.15
CA ASP A 70 -19.70 2.92 -4.81
C ASP A 70 -20.33 1.60 -5.29
N ASN A 71 -19.59 0.48 -5.24
CA ASN A 71 -20.05 -0.83 -5.68
C ASN A 71 -19.41 -1.97 -4.84
N SER A 72 -19.61 -3.22 -5.27
CA SER A 72 -19.04 -4.40 -4.61
C SER A 72 -17.74 -4.91 -5.26
N GLU A 73 -17.10 -4.11 -6.11
CA GLU A 73 -15.88 -4.47 -6.81
C GLU A 73 -14.69 -4.49 -5.85
N THR A 74 -13.95 -5.59 -5.88
CA THR A 74 -12.75 -5.79 -5.06
C THR A 74 -11.61 -6.27 -5.93
N LEU A 75 -10.44 -5.67 -5.76
CA LEU A 75 -9.20 -6.04 -6.42
C LEU A 75 -8.20 -6.54 -5.39
N SER A 76 -7.54 -7.67 -5.67
CA SER A 76 -6.43 -8.14 -4.85
C SER A 76 -5.12 -7.51 -5.33
N ILE A 77 -4.32 -7.01 -4.39
CA ILE A 77 -2.99 -6.47 -4.63
C ILE A 77 -2.00 -7.38 -3.91
N ARG A 78 -1.09 -7.98 -4.68
CA ARG A 78 0.02 -8.78 -4.15
C ARG A 78 1.30 -7.96 -4.23
N PRO A 79 1.89 -7.55 -3.09
CA PRO A 79 3.18 -6.89 -3.11
C PRO A 79 4.27 -7.77 -3.72
N GLY A 80 5.30 -7.13 -4.28
CA GLY A 80 6.52 -7.79 -4.72
C GLY A 80 7.37 -8.29 -3.55
N MET A 81 8.49 -8.94 -3.87
CA MET A 81 9.43 -9.48 -2.87
C MET A 81 10.05 -8.40 -1.97
N ASP A 82 10.12 -7.16 -2.46
CA ASP A 82 10.58 -5.98 -1.72
C ASP A 82 9.47 -5.31 -0.88
N GLY A 83 8.27 -5.91 -0.88
CA GLY A 83 7.09 -5.38 -0.20
C GLY A 83 6.41 -4.23 -0.92
N LYS A 84 6.90 -3.79 -2.10
CA LYS A 84 6.27 -2.70 -2.85
C LYS A 84 5.17 -3.19 -3.77
N PHE A 85 4.21 -2.33 -4.07
CA PHE A 85 3.16 -2.61 -5.04
C PHE A 85 2.80 -1.35 -5.83
N CYS A 86 2.33 -1.57 -7.05
CA CYS A 86 1.68 -0.56 -7.89
C CYS A 86 0.55 -1.25 -8.68
N LYS A 87 -0.62 -0.63 -8.73
CA LYS A 87 -1.78 -1.15 -9.45
C LYS A 87 -2.52 -0.03 -10.15
N MET A 88 -2.76 -0.18 -11.45
CA MET A 88 -3.64 0.72 -12.20
C MET A 88 -5.10 0.38 -11.89
N VAL A 89 -5.89 1.38 -11.51
CA VAL A 89 -7.30 1.23 -11.15
C VAL A 89 -8.14 2.33 -11.76
N ALA A 90 -9.41 2.06 -12.02
CA ALA A 90 -10.33 3.05 -12.57
C ALA A 90 -10.49 4.27 -11.64
N PRO A 91 -10.85 5.46 -12.15
CA PRO A 91 -11.11 6.62 -11.32
C PRO A 91 -12.33 6.42 -10.41
N ALA A 92 -12.10 6.32 -9.10
CA ALA A 92 -13.14 6.17 -8.09
C ALA A 92 -12.59 6.42 -6.67
N LYS A 93 -13.46 6.29 -5.66
CA LYS A 93 -13.05 6.22 -4.26
C LYS A 93 -12.95 4.77 -3.83
N TYR A 94 -11.88 4.43 -3.14
CA TYR A 94 -11.59 3.08 -2.69
C TYR A 94 -11.21 3.06 -1.22
N THR A 95 -11.40 1.90 -0.61
CA THR A 95 -10.83 1.53 0.68
C THR A 95 -9.81 0.42 0.44
N ILE A 96 -8.58 0.61 0.91
CA ILE A 96 -7.50 -0.39 0.86
C ILE A 96 -7.23 -0.95 2.25
N SER A 97 -7.13 -2.27 2.38
CA SER A 97 -6.89 -2.96 3.66
C SER A 97 -6.05 -4.23 3.47
N PRO A 98 -5.39 -4.74 4.52
CA PRO A 98 -4.85 -6.09 4.50
C PRO A 98 -5.94 -7.11 4.14
N ALA A 99 -5.59 -8.11 3.33
CA ALA A 99 -6.52 -9.17 2.94
C ALA A 99 -6.89 -10.09 4.11
N ASP A 100 -5.94 -10.30 5.01
CA ASP A 100 -6.14 -11.05 6.24
C ASP A 100 -6.54 -10.12 7.38
N ALA A 101 -7.75 -10.31 7.91
CA ALA A 101 -8.25 -9.54 9.05
C ALA A 101 -7.46 -9.78 10.34
N SER A 102 -6.74 -10.89 10.46
CA SER A 102 -5.84 -11.17 11.59
C SER A 102 -4.46 -10.53 11.45
N SER A 103 -4.15 -9.96 10.27
CA SER A 103 -2.87 -9.30 9.98
C SER A 103 -2.56 -8.22 11.00
N THR A 104 -1.32 -8.14 11.48
CA THR A 104 -0.90 -7.13 12.44
C THR A 104 -0.50 -5.81 11.79
N LEU A 105 -0.71 -5.69 10.48
CA LEU A 105 -0.44 -4.48 9.72
C LEU A 105 -1.33 -3.32 10.16
N THR A 106 -0.73 -2.15 10.10
CA THR A 106 -1.33 -0.85 10.38
C THR A 106 -0.95 0.10 9.25
N PRO A 107 -1.90 0.90 8.75
CA PRO A 107 -3.30 0.95 9.17
C PRO A 107 -4.10 -0.30 8.75
N ARG A 108 -5.19 -0.59 9.47
CA ARG A 108 -6.09 -1.71 9.12
C ARG A 108 -6.92 -1.43 7.88
N SER A 109 -7.08 -0.17 7.53
CA SER A 109 -7.83 0.31 6.39
C SER A 109 -7.44 1.77 6.10
N LEU A 110 -7.38 2.14 4.83
CA LEU A 110 -7.21 3.51 4.36
C LEU A 110 -8.22 3.80 3.26
N ASP A 111 -8.84 4.97 3.34
CA ASP A 111 -9.63 5.49 2.22
C ASP A 111 -8.72 6.30 1.29
N ILE A 112 -8.84 6.02 -0.01
CA ILE A 112 -8.07 6.67 -1.06
C ILE A 112 -9.02 7.17 -2.17
N ASP A 113 -8.62 8.25 -2.82
CA ASP A 113 -9.40 8.89 -3.87
C ASP A 113 -8.57 8.97 -5.16
N THR A 114 -8.97 8.16 -6.15
CA THR A 114 -8.37 8.15 -7.49
C THR A 114 -9.27 8.83 -8.53
N THR A 115 -10.28 9.61 -8.13
CA THR A 115 -11.21 10.23 -9.09
C THR A 115 -10.54 11.18 -10.07
N ALA A 116 -9.44 11.83 -9.66
CA ALA A 116 -8.75 12.83 -10.49
C ALA A 116 -7.21 12.72 -10.44
N LYS A 117 -6.64 11.77 -9.70
CA LYS A 117 -5.18 11.65 -9.51
C LYS A 117 -4.74 10.26 -9.10
N PHE A 118 -3.46 9.98 -9.30
CA PHE A 118 -2.78 8.82 -8.73
C PHE A 118 -2.54 8.98 -7.23
N VAL A 119 -2.35 7.84 -6.55
CA VAL A 119 -2.09 7.77 -5.11
C VAL A 119 -0.81 6.98 -4.90
N HIS A 120 0.16 7.56 -4.21
CA HIS A 120 1.46 6.96 -3.94
C HIS A 120 1.75 6.97 -2.45
N ASP A 121 2.88 6.39 -2.06
CA ASP A 121 3.41 6.40 -0.70
C ASP A 121 2.48 5.81 0.37
N LEU A 122 1.56 4.92 -0.03
CA LEU A 122 0.78 4.15 0.93
C LEU A 122 1.72 3.23 1.72
N ARG A 123 1.58 3.20 3.04
CA ARG A 123 2.45 2.41 3.92
C ARG A 123 1.62 1.58 4.88
N PHE A 124 1.85 0.27 4.85
CA PHE A 124 1.35 -0.68 5.83
C PHE A 124 2.53 -1.25 6.60
N THR A 125 2.58 -1.05 7.91
CA THR A 125 3.65 -1.51 8.80
C THR A 125 3.08 -2.35 9.92
N HIS A 126 3.82 -3.30 10.46
CA HIS A 126 3.37 -4.04 11.63
C HIS A 126 3.18 -3.10 12.81
N PHE A 127 2.06 -3.27 13.53
CA PHE A 127 1.82 -2.57 14.79
C PHE A 127 2.96 -2.85 15.76
N LYS A 128 3.54 -1.78 16.32
CA LYS A 128 4.57 -1.87 17.36
C LYS A 128 4.03 -1.18 18.60
N THR A 129 4.26 -1.81 19.76
CA THR A 129 3.86 -1.27 21.06
C THR A 129 4.99 -1.42 22.05
N ASP A 130 4.91 -0.65 23.13
CA ASP A 130 5.78 -0.86 24.27
C ASP A 130 5.24 -2.01 25.13
N ALA A 131 6.12 -2.86 25.62
CA ALA A 131 5.81 -3.94 26.55
C ALA A 131 6.42 -3.61 27.92
N VAL A 132 5.57 -3.53 28.94
CA VAL A 132 5.96 -3.22 30.31
C VAL A 132 6.04 -4.52 31.11
N VAL A 133 7.19 -4.78 31.70
CA VAL A 133 7.42 -5.91 32.60
C VAL A 133 7.56 -5.37 34.01
N LEU A 134 6.66 -5.81 34.90
CA LEU A 134 6.77 -5.55 36.33
C LEU A 134 7.30 -6.80 37.03
N VAL A 135 8.36 -6.62 37.82
CA VAL A 135 8.92 -7.68 38.66
C VAL A 135 8.60 -7.37 40.11
N THR A 136 7.86 -8.25 40.77
CA THR A 136 7.58 -8.15 42.21
C THR A 136 8.47 -9.13 42.96
N CYS A 137 9.23 -8.60 43.92
CA CYS A 137 10.15 -9.39 44.72
C CYS A 137 9.57 -9.59 46.13
N ILE A 138 9.72 -10.80 46.68
CA ILE A 138 9.25 -11.13 48.04
C ILE A 138 10.08 -10.37 49.11
N GLY A 139 11.24 -9.81 48.73
CA GLY A 139 12.10 -8.93 49.54
C GLY A 139 12.73 -7.82 48.69
N SER A 140 13.92 -7.30 49.06
CA SER A 140 14.61 -6.29 48.27
C SER A 140 15.22 -6.88 46.99
N CYS A 141 14.87 -6.33 45.83
CA CYS A 141 15.54 -6.66 44.57
C CYS A 141 16.74 -5.76 44.30
N GLU A 142 17.86 -6.39 43.93
CA GLU A 142 18.95 -5.71 43.25
C GLU A 142 18.52 -5.35 41.82
N THR A 143 19.33 -4.54 41.11
CA THR A 143 19.05 -4.22 39.71
C THR A 143 19.10 -5.50 38.87
N LEU A 144 17.96 -5.88 38.32
CA LEU A 144 17.79 -7.04 37.46
C LEU A 144 18.14 -6.68 36.01
N SER A 145 18.59 -7.66 35.24
CA SER A 145 18.75 -7.58 33.79
C SER A 145 17.73 -8.51 33.15
N ILE A 146 16.77 -7.95 32.44
CA ILE A 146 15.66 -8.68 31.81
C ILE A 146 15.89 -8.64 30.30
N SER A 147 16.00 -9.81 29.68
CA SER A 147 16.13 -9.94 28.24
C SER A 147 14.80 -10.41 27.63
N LEU A 148 14.39 -9.77 26.55
CA LEU A 148 13.22 -10.18 25.77
C LEU A 148 13.70 -11.04 24.60
N LEU A 149 13.21 -12.28 24.50
CA LEU A 149 13.58 -13.20 23.44
C LEU A 149 12.41 -13.41 22.48
N HIS A 150 12.70 -13.43 21.18
CA HIS A 150 11.79 -13.91 20.14
C HIS A 150 12.31 -15.26 19.63
N GLY A 151 11.66 -16.34 20.05
CA GLY A 151 12.23 -17.69 19.92
C GLY A 151 13.50 -17.84 20.76
N ASN A 152 14.64 -18.07 20.12
CA ASN A 152 15.95 -18.19 20.78
C ASN A 152 16.84 -16.96 20.63
N THR A 153 16.36 -15.92 19.97
CA THR A 153 17.14 -14.70 19.71
C THR A 153 16.77 -13.63 20.73
N VAL A 154 17.78 -13.05 21.39
CA VAL A 154 17.60 -11.87 22.24
C VAL A 154 17.30 -10.67 21.34
N VAL A 155 16.12 -10.07 21.54
CA VAL A 155 15.65 -8.90 20.79
C VAL A 155 16.07 -7.62 21.49
N ASP A 156 16.02 -7.62 22.83
CA ASP A 156 16.42 -6.47 23.64
C ASP A 156 16.77 -6.92 25.07
N THR A 157 17.48 -6.08 25.82
CA THR A 157 17.79 -6.30 27.23
C THR A 157 17.75 -4.99 28.00
N VAL A 158 16.91 -4.95 29.03
CA VAL A 158 16.68 -3.79 29.90
C VAL A 158 17.16 -4.10 31.31
N LYS A 159 17.55 -3.05 32.05
CA LYS A 159 17.94 -3.16 33.46
C LYS A 159 17.00 -2.33 34.31
N GLY A 160 16.48 -2.91 35.39
CA GLY A 160 15.50 -2.28 36.26
C GLY A 160 15.32 -3.02 37.58
N LYS A 161 14.60 -2.41 38.52
CA LYS A 161 14.29 -3.03 39.82
C LYS A 161 12.83 -3.50 39.90
N ASP A 162 11.91 -2.61 39.52
CA ASP A 162 10.47 -2.82 39.69
C ASP A 162 9.75 -2.86 38.35
N GLU A 163 10.00 -1.86 37.49
CA GLU A 163 9.41 -1.73 36.17
C GLU A 163 10.51 -1.64 35.11
N SER A 164 10.31 -2.36 34.00
CA SER A 164 11.17 -2.26 32.82
C SER A 164 10.32 -2.23 31.56
N VAL A 165 10.68 -1.35 30.61
CA VAL A 165 9.90 -1.12 29.39
C VAL A 165 10.74 -1.49 28.17
N PHE A 166 10.24 -2.45 27.40
CA PHE A 166 10.74 -2.76 26.07
C PHE A 166 9.97 -1.93 25.05
N ARG A 167 10.65 -1.11 24.26
CA ARG A 167 9.98 -0.18 23.33
C ARG A 167 9.89 -0.72 21.92
N ASN A 168 8.86 -0.31 21.19
CA ASN A 168 8.68 -0.64 19.77
C ASN A 168 8.69 -2.15 19.47
N ILE A 169 8.09 -2.94 20.34
CA ILE A 169 8.00 -4.38 20.19
C ILE A 169 6.90 -4.71 19.17
N GLY A 170 7.32 -5.43 18.13
CA GLY A 170 6.43 -5.92 17.09
C GLY A 170 5.51 -7.04 17.58
N PRO A 171 4.62 -7.52 16.72
CA PRO A 171 3.76 -8.64 17.02
C PRO A 171 4.56 -9.95 17.01
N GLY A 172 4.38 -10.77 18.04
CA GLY A 172 5.10 -12.04 18.15
C GLY A 172 4.87 -12.73 19.48
N LYS A 173 5.43 -13.94 19.63
CA LYS A 173 5.50 -14.65 20.91
C LYS A 173 6.89 -14.45 21.50
N TYR A 174 6.94 -13.79 22.66
CA TYR A 174 8.19 -13.49 23.35
C TYR A 174 8.33 -14.31 24.64
N ARG A 175 9.57 -14.56 25.04
CA ARG A 175 9.93 -15.18 26.33
C ARG A 175 10.88 -14.27 27.09
#